data_AF-Q9LFS9-F1
#
_entry.id   AF-Q9LFS9-F1
#
_cell.length_a   1.000
_cell.length_b   1.000
_cell.length_c   1.000
_cell.angle_alpha   90.00
_cell.angle_beta   90.00
_cell.angle_gamma   90.00
#
_symmetry.space_group_name_H-M   'P 1'
#
loop_
_entity.id
_entity.type
_entity.pdbx_description
1 polymer ?
#
loop_
_entity_poly.entity_id
_entity_poly.type
_entity_poly.pdbx_seq_one_letter_code
_entity_poly.pdbx_strand_id
1 'polypeptide(L)'
;MVRINGTANINAVKAAAEQGVKRFVYISAADFGVINNLIRGYFEGKRATEAEILDKFGNRGSVLRPGFIHGTRQVGSIKLPLSLIGAPLEMVLKLLPKEVTKIPVIGPLLIPPVNVKSVAATAVKAAVDPEFASGVIDVYRILQHGH
;
A
#
# COMPACT_ATOMS: atom_id res chain seq x y z
N MET A 1 -17.97 6.81 -3.68
CA MET A 1 -16.89 6.26 -2.84
C MET A 1 -15.47 6.48 -3.41
N VAL A 2 -15.28 6.69 -4.72
CA VAL A 2 -13.98 7.04 -5.34
C VAL A 2 -13.46 8.44 -4.95
N ARG A 3 -14.38 9.39 -4.70
CA ARG A 3 -14.06 10.82 -4.58
C ARG A 3 -13.38 11.27 -3.27
N ILE A 4 -13.36 10.48 -2.19
CA ILE A 4 -12.86 10.98 -0.90
C ILE A 4 -11.37 10.64 -0.71
N ASN A 5 -10.98 9.37 -0.80
CA ASN A 5 -9.59 8.98 -0.50
C ASN A 5 -8.59 9.28 -1.63
N GLY A 6 -8.95 9.03 -2.88
CA GLY A 6 -8.05 9.28 -4.02
C GLY A 6 -7.78 10.78 -4.19
N THR A 7 -8.84 11.59 -4.16
CA THR A 7 -8.74 13.05 -4.29
C THR A 7 -7.99 13.69 -3.11
N ALA A 8 -8.23 13.23 -1.88
CA ALA A 8 -7.50 13.74 -0.72
C ALA A 8 -5.99 13.49 -0.81
N ASN A 9 -5.58 12.27 -1.20
CA ASN A 9 -4.16 11.95 -1.33
C ASN A 9 -3.50 12.72 -2.47
N ILE A 10 -4.16 12.83 -3.62
CA ILE A 10 -3.68 13.65 -4.75
C ILE A 10 -3.51 15.12 -4.32
N ASN A 11 -4.47 15.68 -3.59
CA ASN A 11 -4.37 17.05 -3.09
C ASN A 11 -3.20 17.21 -2.10
N ALA A 12 -2.96 16.23 -1.23
CA ALA A 12 -1.80 16.25 -0.34
C ALA A 12 -0.47 16.21 -1.10
N VAL A 13 -0.38 15.41 -2.17
CA VAL A 13 0.79 15.34 -3.05
C VAL A 13 1.02 16.69 -3.74
N LYS A 14 -0.02 17.29 -4.30
CA LYS A 14 0.04 18.62 -4.95
C LYS A 14 0.49 19.70 -3.98
N ALA A 15 -0.15 19.79 -2.81
CA ALA A 15 0.21 20.76 -1.79
C ALA A 15 1.66 20.58 -1.31
N ALA A 16 2.11 19.35 -1.10
CA ALA A 16 3.50 19.07 -0.72
C ALA A 16 4.50 19.49 -1.82
N ALA A 17 4.15 19.24 -3.09
CA ALA A 17 4.99 19.65 -4.22
C ALA A 17 5.07 21.18 -4.33
N GLU A 18 3.94 21.88 -4.20
CA GLU A 18 3.86 23.35 -4.21
C GLU A 18 4.68 23.99 -3.08
N GLN A 19 4.72 23.35 -1.91
CA GLN A 19 5.52 23.80 -0.76
C GLN A 19 7.00 23.39 -0.83
N GLY A 20 7.45 22.77 -1.93
CA GLY A 20 8.85 22.38 -2.11
C GLY A 20 9.32 21.26 -1.17
N VAL A 21 8.40 20.39 -0.72
CA VAL A 21 8.77 19.23 0.10
C VAL A 21 9.81 18.39 -0.64
N LYS A 22 10.89 18.04 0.06
CA LYS A 22 12.04 17.38 -0.57
C LYS A 22 11.73 15.96 -1.01
N ARG A 23 11.00 15.20 -0.19
CA ARG A 23 10.68 13.78 -0.42
C ARG A 23 9.24 13.47 -0.04
N PHE A 24 8.58 12.62 -0.81
CA PHE A 24 7.22 12.16 -0.51
C PHE A 24 7.16 10.65 -0.52
N VAL A 25 6.73 10.04 0.58
CA VAL A 25 6.61 8.59 0.71
C VAL A 25 5.13 8.23 0.84
N TYR A 26 4.69 7.30 -0.01
CA TYR A 26 3.30 6.87 -0.04
C TYR A 26 3.15 5.37 0.10
N ILE A 27 2.28 4.94 1.01
CA ILE A 27 1.92 3.53 1.18
C ILE A 27 0.72 3.23 0.30
N SER A 28 0.97 2.53 -0.80
CA SER A 28 -0.03 2.02 -1.73
C SER A 28 -0.38 0.55 -1.41
N ALA A 29 -0.64 -0.26 -2.44
CA ALA A 29 -0.93 -1.67 -2.34
C ALA A 29 -0.29 -2.44 -3.52
N ALA A 30 0.12 -3.67 -3.25
CA ALA A 30 0.47 -4.64 -4.29
C ALA A 30 -0.71 -4.89 -5.23
N ASP A 31 -0.41 -5.40 -6.41
CA ASP A 31 -1.44 -5.73 -7.39
C ASP A 31 -2.02 -7.12 -7.10
N PHE A 32 -3.25 -7.18 -6.57
CA PHE A 32 -3.93 -8.43 -6.29
C PHE A 32 -4.83 -8.88 -7.45
N GLY A 33 -4.51 -8.50 -8.69
CA GLY A 33 -5.17 -8.98 -9.91
C GLY A 33 -6.70 -8.90 -9.84
N VAL A 34 -7.36 -10.06 -9.86
CA VAL A 34 -8.83 -10.17 -9.86
C VAL A 34 -9.47 -9.53 -8.62
N ILE A 35 -8.79 -9.51 -7.48
CA ILE A 35 -9.28 -8.87 -6.24
C ILE A 35 -9.38 -7.35 -6.42
N ASN A 36 -8.53 -6.75 -7.25
CA ASN A 36 -8.62 -5.31 -7.53
C ASN A 36 -9.97 -4.95 -8.15
N ASN A 37 -10.58 -5.87 -8.93
CA ASN A 37 -11.89 -5.66 -9.54
C ASN A 37 -13.04 -5.63 -8.53
N LEU A 38 -12.87 -6.20 -7.35
CA LEU A 38 -13.88 -6.18 -6.29
C LEU A 38 -13.91 -4.84 -5.56
N ILE A 39 -12.74 -4.18 -5.48
CA ILE A 39 -12.57 -2.92 -4.76
C ILE A 39 -11.96 -1.87 -5.70
N ARG A 40 -12.49 -1.77 -6.93
CA ARG A 40 -11.95 -0.92 -8.01
C ARG A 40 -11.63 0.49 -7.56
N GLY A 41 -12.59 1.16 -6.93
CA GLY A 41 -12.41 2.55 -6.49
C GLY A 41 -11.28 2.76 -5.49
N TYR A 42 -10.96 1.76 -4.67
CA TYR A 42 -9.81 1.81 -3.77
C TYR A 42 -8.49 1.72 -4.55
N PHE A 43 -8.37 0.73 -5.42
CA PHE A 43 -7.14 0.51 -6.21
C PHE A 43 -6.93 1.61 -7.25
N GLU A 44 -7.98 2.09 -7.92
CA GLU A 44 -7.92 3.23 -8.83
C GLU A 44 -7.45 4.49 -8.11
N GLY A 45 -8.00 4.79 -6.93
CA GLY A 45 -7.56 5.92 -6.12
C GLY A 45 -6.09 5.81 -5.68
N LYS A 46 -5.66 4.60 -5.29
CA LYS A 46 -4.25 4.31 -5.00
C LYS A 46 -3.37 4.58 -6.22
N ARG A 47 -3.68 3.99 -7.38
CA ARG A 47 -2.90 4.12 -8.62
C ARG A 47 -2.87 5.56 -9.16
N ALA A 48 -3.97 6.29 -9.08
CA ALA A 48 -4.00 7.70 -9.47
C ALA A 48 -3.07 8.55 -8.58
N THR A 49 -3.03 8.28 -7.27
CA THR A 49 -2.08 8.94 -6.35
C THR A 49 -0.63 8.60 -6.71
N GLU A 50 -0.35 7.35 -7.07
CA GLU A 50 1.00 6.94 -7.49
C GLU A 50 1.47 7.69 -8.73
N ALA A 51 0.59 7.83 -9.73
CA ALA A 51 0.89 8.58 -10.95
C ALA A 51 1.21 10.04 -10.63
N GLU A 52 0.42 10.69 -9.76
CA GLU A 52 0.67 12.07 -9.34
C GLU A 52 2.01 12.22 -8.60
N ILE A 53 2.39 11.26 -7.74
CA ILE A 53 3.67 11.30 -7.03
C ILE A 53 4.84 11.17 -8.01
N LEU A 54 4.75 10.24 -8.96
CA LEU A 54 5.81 10.03 -9.95
C LEU A 54 5.95 11.25 -10.87
N ASP A 55 4.85 11.94 -11.18
CA ASP A 55 4.85 13.20 -11.93
C ASP A 55 5.49 14.35 -11.12
N LYS A 56 5.01 14.63 -9.91
CA LYS A 56 5.41 15.81 -9.12
C LYS A 56 6.75 15.67 -8.41
N PHE A 57 7.09 14.46 -7.98
CA PHE A 57 8.30 14.21 -7.19
C PHE A 57 9.39 13.49 -7.97
N GLY A 58 9.08 12.80 -9.08
CA GLY A 58 10.07 12.09 -9.88
C GLY A 58 10.95 11.17 -9.02
N ASN A 59 12.28 11.36 -9.09
CA ASN A 59 13.27 10.64 -8.28
C ASN A 59 13.29 11.01 -6.79
N ARG A 60 12.34 11.81 -6.31
CA ARG A 60 12.17 12.19 -4.89
C ARG A 60 10.91 11.60 -4.28
N GLY A 61 10.11 10.90 -5.07
CA GLY A 61 8.88 10.23 -4.63
C GLY A 61 9.09 8.74 -4.49
N SER A 62 8.62 8.15 -3.39
CA SER A 62 8.68 6.72 -3.16
C SER A 62 7.29 6.14 -2.91
N VAL A 63 6.94 5.10 -3.67
CA VAL A 63 5.66 4.41 -3.57
C VAL A 63 5.91 2.99 -3.10
N LEU A 64 5.45 2.66 -1.90
CA LEU A 64 5.53 1.31 -1.36
C LEU A 64 4.27 0.55 -1.75
N ARG A 65 4.41 -0.63 -2.37
CA ARG A 65 3.32 -1.53 -2.73
C ARG A 65 3.37 -2.82 -1.89
N PRO A 66 3.04 -2.76 -0.60
CA PRO A 66 3.05 -3.93 0.26
C PRO A 66 1.92 -4.91 -0.09
N GLY A 67 2.13 -6.17 0.28
CA GLY A 67 1.06 -7.16 0.41
C GLY A 67 0.17 -6.85 1.64
N PHE A 68 -0.55 -7.85 2.13
CA PHE A 68 -1.34 -7.68 3.36
C PHE A 68 -0.43 -7.33 4.54
N ILE A 69 -0.65 -6.17 5.15
CA ILE A 69 0.14 -5.71 6.29
C ILE A 69 -0.39 -6.37 7.57
N HIS A 70 0.48 -7.00 8.35
CA HIS A 70 0.16 -7.59 9.65
C HIS A 70 1.04 -7.04 10.78
N GLY A 71 0.59 -7.21 12.03
CA GLY A 71 1.29 -6.71 13.22
C GLY A 71 0.31 -6.34 14.33
N THR A 72 0.79 -5.72 15.40
CA THR A 72 -0.12 -5.25 16.47
C THR A 72 -0.55 -3.83 16.18
N ARG A 73 -1.86 -3.62 15.98
CA ARG A 73 -2.46 -2.30 15.83
C ARG A 73 -2.79 -1.76 17.21
N GLN A 74 -2.26 -0.60 17.57
CA GLN A 74 -2.69 0.12 18.76
C GLN A 74 -3.83 1.07 18.39
N VAL A 75 -4.98 0.96 19.07
CA VAL A 75 -6.12 1.86 18.95
C VAL A 75 -6.43 2.41 20.33
N GLY A 76 -6.00 3.65 20.60
CA GLY A 76 -6.02 4.21 21.96
C GLY A 76 -5.09 3.44 22.90
N SER A 77 -5.64 2.95 24.02
CA SER A 77 -4.94 2.09 24.98
C SER A 77 -4.99 0.60 24.62
N ILE A 78 -5.75 0.21 23.59
CA ILE A 78 -5.98 -1.19 23.23
C ILE A 78 -4.96 -1.64 22.19
N LYS A 79 -4.23 -2.72 22.49
CA LYS A 79 -3.37 -3.43 21.52
C LYS A 79 -4.21 -4.51 20.85
N LEU A 80 -4.61 -4.27 19.61
CA LEU A 80 -5.26 -5.25 18.74
C LEU A 80 -4.20 -5.99 17.93
N PRO A 81 -3.81 -7.21 18.31
CA PRO A 81 -2.92 -7.99 17.47
C PRO A 81 -3.69 -8.34 16.18
N LEU A 82 -3.27 -7.78 15.04
CA LEU A 82 -3.72 -8.25 13.71
C LEU A 82 -3.01 -9.56 13.35
N SER A 83 -2.75 -10.41 14.35
CA SER A 83 -2.10 -11.71 14.22
C SER A 83 -2.96 -12.76 13.53
N LEU A 84 -4.15 -12.38 13.03
CA LEU A 84 -4.86 -13.19 12.06
C LEU A 84 -4.30 -12.91 10.67
N ILE A 85 -3.30 -13.69 10.28
CA ILE A 85 -3.12 -14.12 8.88
C ILE A 85 -4.46 -14.73 8.48
N GLY A 86 -5.38 -13.92 7.99
CA GLY A 86 -6.79 -14.31 7.94
C GLY A 86 -7.71 -13.14 7.73
N ALA A 87 -7.81 -12.19 8.66
CA ALA A 87 -8.92 -11.22 8.64
C ALA A 87 -9.02 -10.37 7.34
N PRO A 88 -7.92 -9.87 6.74
CA PRO A 88 -8.00 -9.17 5.45
C PRO A 88 -8.39 -10.10 4.30
N LEU A 89 -7.80 -11.30 4.24
CA LEU A 89 -8.10 -12.29 3.21
C LEU A 89 -9.53 -12.84 3.37
N GLU A 90 -9.96 -13.12 4.59
CA GLU A 90 -11.28 -13.59 4.97
C GLU A 90 -12.35 -12.54 4.67
N MET A 91 -12.07 -11.26 4.90
CA MET A 91 -12.95 -10.17 4.46
C MET A 91 -13.09 -10.17 2.93
N VAL A 92 -11.99 -10.31 2.20
CA VAL A 92 -12.04 -10.40 0.73
C VAL A 92 -12.77 -11.66 0.26
N LEU A 93 -12.52 -12.81 0.87
CA LEU A 93 -13.21 -14.07 0.60
C LEU A 93 -14.71 -13.99 0.92
N LYS A 94 -15.12 -13.22 1.93
CA LYS A 94 -16.52 -12.93 2.25
C LYS A 94 -17.19 -11.98 1.25
N LEU A 95 -16.42 -11.05 0.68
CA LEU A 95 -16.90 -10.13 -0.36
C LEU A 95 -16.97 -10.80 -1.74
N LEU A 96 -16.27 -11.92 -1.93
CA LEU A 96 -16.34 -12.72 -3.14
C LEU A 96 -17.67 -13.48 -3.20
N PRO A 97 -18.46 -13.35 -4.30
CA PRO A 97 -19.61 -14.21 -4.53
C PRO A 97 -19.20 -15.68 -4.49
N LYS A 98 -20.03 -16.56 -3.91
CA LYS A 98 -19.72 -18.00 -3.79
C LYS A 98 -19.29 -18.66 -5.11
N GLU A 99 -19.79 -18.16 -6.25
CA GLU A 99 -19.46 -18.62 -7.60
C GLU A 99 -18.04 -18.23 -8.09
N VAL A 100 -17.38 -17.23 -7.46
CA VAL A 100 -16.03 -16.77 -7.84
C VAL A 100 -14.93 -17.68 -7.28
N THR A 101 -15.28 -18.63 -6.41
CA THR A 101 -14.37 -19.69 -5.93
C THR A 101 -13.85 -20.60 -7.05
N LYS A 102 -14.44 -20.52 -8.26
CA LYS A 102 -14.01 -21.25 -9.47
C LYS A 102 -12.93 -20.53 -10.29
N ILE A 103 -12.62 -19.27 -9.97
CA ILE A 103 -11.55 -18.52 -10.65
C ILE A 103 -10.23 -18.84 -9.95
N PRO A 104 -9.15 -19.20 -10.67
CA PRO A 104 -7.85 -19.47 -10.05
C PRO A 104 -7.31 -18.19 -9.39
N VAL A 105 -7.51 -18.05 -8.08
CA VAL A 105 -6.97 -16.97 -7.22
C VAL A 105 -5.47 -17.22 -6.95
N ILE A 106 -4.72 -17.64 -7.96
CA ILE A 106 -3.31 -18.02 -7.79
C ILE A 106 -2.45 -16.76 -7.58
N GLY A 107 -2.72 -15.67 -8.31
CA GLY A 107 -1.92 -14.44 -8.21
C GLY A 107 -1.90 -13.78 -6.81
N PRO A 108 -3.06 -13.45 -6.22
CA PRO A 108 -3.12 -12.76 -4.92
C PRO A 108 -2.62 -13.58 -3.75
N LEU A 109 -2.72 -14.92 -3.85
CA LEU A 109 -2.24 -15.85 -2.84
C LEU A 109 -0.70 -15.92 -2.81
N LEU A 110 -0.05 -15.57 -3.92
CA LEU A 110 1.42 -15.56 -4.04
C LEU A 110 2.05 -14.26 -3.52
N ILE A 111 1.26 -13.23 -3.22
CA ILE A 111 1.78 -11.99 -2.64
C ILE A 111 1.98 -12.20 -1.13
N PRO A 112 3.22 -12.17 -0.63
CA PRO A 112 3.48 -12.45 0.76
C PRO A 112 2.89 -11.35 1.66
N PRO A 113 2.31 -11.71 2.82
CA PRO A 113 1.98 -10.73 3.84
C PRO A 113 3.27 -10.08 4.37
N VAL A 114 3.17 -8.82 4.80
CA VAL A 114 4.32 -8.02 5.22
C VAL A 114 4.13 -7.53 6.65
N ASN A 115 5.17 -7.65 7.47
CA ASN A 115 5.17 -7.09 8.81
C ASN A 115 5.14 -5.55 8.75
N VAL A 116 4.29 -4.93 9.56
CA VAL A 116 4.18 -3.46 9.66
C VAL A 116 5.53 -2.80 9.95
N LYS A 117 6.44 -3.47 10.68
CA LYS A 117 7.80 -2.99 10.94
C LYS A 117 8.62 -2.86 9.64
N SER A 118 8.54 -3.84 8.74
CA SER A 118 9.24 -3.79 7.44
C SER A 118 8.73 -2.64 6.58
N VAL A 119 7.41 -2.43 6.56
CA VAL A 119 6.79 -1.30 5.84
C VAL A 119 7.26 0.03 6.44
N ALA A 120 7.26 0.15 7.77
CA ALA A 120 7.68 1.36 8.47
C ALA A 120 9.18 1.65 8.24
N ALA A 121 10.05 0.65 8.41
CA ALA A 121 11.49 0.79 8.18
C ALA A 121 11.79 1.23 6.73
N THR A 122 11.14 0.60 5.75
CA THR A 122 11.26 0.98 4.34
C THR A 122 10.79 2.41 4.10
N ALA A 123 9.65 2.81 4.70
CA ALA A 123 9.10 4.15 4.53
C ALA A 123 10.01 5.22 5.14
N VAL A 124 10.54 4.98 6.34
CA VAL A 124 11.51 5.87 6.99
C VAL A 124 12.76 5.99 6.14
N LYS A 125 13.34 4.87 5.69
CA LYS A 125 14.53 4.88 4.85
C LYS A 125 14.32 5.68 3.56
N ALA A 126 13.19 5.48 2.87
CA ALA A 126 12.82 6.27 1.70
C ALA A 126 12.71 7.77 1.97
N ALA A 127 12.22 8.15 3.16
CA ALA A 127 12.06 9.55 3.54
C ALA A 127 13.38 10.24 3.91
N VAL A 128 14.36 9.51 4.48
CA VAL A 128 15.55 10.13 5.09
C VAL A 128 16.87 9.85 4.38
N ASP A 129 16.99 8.70 3.70
CA ASP A 129 18.24 8.25 3.07
C ASP A 129 18.31 8.76 1.62
N PRO A 130 19.25 9.67 1.28
CA PRO A 130 19.37 10.23 -0.06
C PRO A 130 19.58 9.18 -1.14
N GLU A 131 20.35 8.14 -0.81
CA GLU A 131 20.80 7.06 -1.69
C GLU A 131 19.76 5.95 -1.83
N PHE A 132 18.72 5.96 -0.99
CA PHE A 132 17.67 4.97 -1.09
C PHE A 132 16.85 5.18 -2.37
N ALA A 133 16.67 4.07 -3.09
CA ALA A 133 16.00 4.07 -4.37
C ALA A 133 14.59 4.68 -4.29
N SER A 134 14.33 5.64 -5.18
CA SER A 134 13.02 6.26 -5.36
C SER A 134 12.19 5.53 -6.44
N GLY A 135 10.93 5.91 -6.57
CA GLY A 135 9.96 5.25 -7.44
C GLY A 135 9.19 4.13 -6.73
N VAL A 136 8.74 3.13 -7.50
CA VAL A 136 7.92 2.04 -6.98
C VAL A 136 8.80 0.98 -6.28
N ILE A 137 8.44 0.67 -5.04
CA ILE A 137 9.07 -0.34 -4.20
C ILE A 137 8.03 -1.44 -3.97
N ASP A 138 8.27 -2.60 -4.57
CA ASP A 138 7.38 -3.75 -4.46
C ASP A 138 7.49 -4.48 -3.11
N VAL A 139 6.60 -5.45 -2.93
CA VAL A 139 6.51 -6.27 -1.73
C VAL A 139 7.83 -6.97 -1.38
N TYR A 140 8.58 -7.46 -2.37
CA TYR A 140 9.80 -8.22 -2.15
C TYR A 140 10.94 -7.33 -1.67
N ARG A 141 11.04 -6.11 -2.21
CA ARG A 141 11.99 -5.10 -1.73
C ARG A 141 11.65 -4.64 -0.31
N ILE A 142 10.37 -4.50 0.03
CA ILE A 142 9.95 -4.15 1.40
C ILE A 142 10.36 -5.24 2.41
N LEU A 143 10.25 -6.51 2.02
CA LEU A 143 10.62 -7.63 2.89
C LEU A 143 12.13 -7.66 3.25
N GLN A 144 12.99 -7.07 2.41
CA GLN A 144 14.44 -6.99 2.66
C GLN A 144 14.83 -5.99 3.75
N HIS A 145 13.88 -5.20 4.26
CA HIS A 145 14.15 -4.12 5.23
C HIS A 145 13.50 -4.35 6.60
N GLY A 146 12.88 -5.51 6.82
CA GLY A 146 12.32 -5.89 8.11
C GLY A 146 13.27 -6.75 8.93
N HIS A 147 13.86 -6.16 9.97
CA HIS A 147 14.50 -6.89 11.08
C HIS A 147 13.85 -6.45 12.40
#